data_AF-A0A6J7KJ75-F1
#
_entry.id   AF-A0A6J7KJ75-F1
#
_cell.length_a   1.000
_cell.length_b   1.000
_cell.length_c   1.000
_cell.angle_alpha   90.00
_cell.angle_beta   90.00
_cell.angle_gamma   90.00
#
_symmetry.space_group_name_H-M   'P 1'
#
loop_
_entity.id
_entity.type
_entity.pdbx_description
1 polymer ?
#
loop_
_entity_poly.entity_id
_entity_poly.type
_entity_poly.pdbx_seq_one_letter_code
_entity_poly.pdbx_strand_id
1 'polypeptide(L)'
;MHVHPTRVRLPVGVAVLAVLATALTAYARAVGTTFWGTSYVLPVAALVCAAVMVREHQRLDPGWVRWRRAVAALALGALAWPVLLAGASLASGLAPGSKVAWALAVAGGVGHLPLIAAFSLLPLLAVRYLGRGLPRWPLAVLVVLGVAAVVGFALFFGDFSPLEAEALVGWGPGEQIGAGLNLAFLSTVLLGPAVSLTAAVRATGEATRRLAAVALASLAGAALVMLCGAVATQGAAGFTVAAMYAALVLVVVGGSRALALPVPEEPGQPDAPARLGPLTTRESEVLELLAEGLSNAGIAARLVISERTVDAHLRSVFAKLDLPEGPLENRRVHAALAWRGELGERADAG
;
A
#
# COMPACT_ATOMS: atom_id res chain seq x y z
N MET A 1 28.82 -9.96 9.29
CA MET A 1 28.63 -8.51 9.01
C MET A 1 27.47 -8.00 9.86
N HIS A 2 27.75 -7.22 10.91
CA HIS A 2 26.69 -6.59 11.71
C HIS A 2 26.02 -5.47 10.90
N VAL A 3 24.78 -5.69 10.50
CA VAL A 3 23.94 -4.65 9.89
C VAL A 3 23.57 -3.67 11.00
N HIS A 4 24.15 -2.48 10.96
CA HIS A 4 23.70 -1.36 11.80
C HIS A 4 22.19 -1.17 11.61
N PRO A 5 21.39 -1.09 12.69
CA PRO A 5 20.00 -0.69 12.57
C PRO A 5 20.02 0.76 12.10
N THR A 6 19.69 0.98 10.83
CA THR A 6 19.42 2.31 10.31
C THR A 6 18.23 2.83 11.10
N ARG A 7 18.50 3.66 12.12
CA ARG A 7 17.46 4.40 12.85
C ARG A 7 16.79 5.30 11.81
N VAL A 8 15.68 4.81 11.27
CA VAL A 8 14.82 5.55 10.37
C VAL A 8 14.33 6.77 11.13
N ARG A 9 14.85 7.95 10.77
CA ARG A 9 14.30 9.21 11.23
C ARG A 9 12.83 9.19 10.82
N LEU A 10 11.92 9.32 11.79
CA LEU A 10 10.54 9.75 11.52
C LEU A 10 10.66 10.86 10.47
N PRO A 11 9.99 10.75 9.30
CA PRO A 11 10.04 11.83 8.33
C PRO A 11 9.70 13.10 9.09
N VAL A 12 10.54 14.12 9.04
CA VAL A 12 10.37 15.34 9.86
C VAL A 12 8.93 15.86 9.80
N GLY A 13 8.26 15.68 8.65
CA GLY A 13 6.84 15.95 8.46
C GLY A 13 5.86 15.21 9.38
N VAL A 14 6.09 13.95 9.77
CA VAL A 14 5.22 13.22 10.70
C VAL A 14 5.26 13.83 12.11
N ALA A 15 6.46 14.17 12.60
CA ALA A 15 6.62 14.81 13.90
C ALA A 15 6.02 16.23 13.90
N VAL A 16 6.25 17.00 12.84
CA VAL A 16 5.68 18.34 12.67
C VAL A 16 4.14 18.29 12.60
N LEU A 17 3.57 17.38 11.81
CA LEU A 17 2.12 17.22 11.69
C LEU A 17 1.48 16.73 13.00
N ALA A 18 2.17 15.86 13.76
CA ALA A 18 1.71 15.43 15.08
C ALA A 18 1.60 16.60 16.07
N VAL A 19 2.63 17.46 16.13
CA VAL A 19 2.64 18.66 16.97
C VAL A 19 1.56 19.64 16.53
N LEU A 20 1.46 19.90 15.22
CA LEU A 20 0.46 20.80 14.65
C LEU A 20 -0.97 20.30 14.92
N ALA A 21 -1.26 19.02 14.69
CA ALA A 21 -2.57 18.43 14.95
C ALA A 21 -2.97 18.59 16.43
N THR A 22 -2.02 18.36 17.35
CA THR A 22 -2.24 18.49 18.78
C THR A 22 -2.50 19.95 19.18
N ALA A 23 -1.69 20.88 18.69
CA ALA A 23 -1.79 22.30 18.99
C ALA A 23 -3.08 22.93 18.42
N LEU A 24 -3.43 22.63 17.17
CA LEU A 24 -4.66 23.11 16.53
C LEU A 24 -5.91 22.57 17.21
N THR A 25 -5.90 21.32 17.67
CA THR A 25 -7.05 20.77 18.41
C THR A 25 -7.20 21.44 19.77
N ALA A 26 -6.09 21.70 20.48
CA ALA A 26 -6.11 22.43 21.75
C ALA A 26 -6.62 23.87 21.57
N TYR A 27 -6.22 24.53 20.48
CA TYR A 27 -6.66 25.88 20.15
C TYR A 27 -8.14 25.95 19.76
N ALA A 28 -8.62 25.06 18.88
CA ALA A 28 -10.04 24.99 18.49
C ALA A 28 -10.97 24.83 19.71
N ARG A 29 -10.51 24.08 20.73
CA ARG A 29 -11.21 23.96 22.02
C ARG A 29 -11.25 25.29 22.79
N ALA A 30 -10.13 26.01 22.85
CA ALA A 30 -10.05 27.29 23.55
C ALA A 30 -11.01 28.35 22.96
N VAL A 31 -11.29 28.26 21.66
CA VAL A 31 -12.16 29.21 20.93
C VAL A 31 -13.63 28.74 20.88
N GLY A 32 -13.97 27.58 21.44
CA GLY A 32 -15.36 27.10 21.55
C GLY A 32 -16.01 26.67 20.23
N THR A 33 -15.23 26.48 19.15
CA THR A 33 -15.76 26.03 17.86
C THR A 33 -16.05 24.54 17.92
N THR A 34 -17.32 24.17 18.13
CA THR A 34 -17.78 22.78 18.21
C THR A 34 -18.14 22.23 16.83
N PHE A 35 -17.16 21.97 15.97
CA PHE A 35 -17.37 21.14 14.79
C PHE A 35 -16.84 19.72 15.10
N TRP A 36 -17.74 18.73 15.12
CA TRP A 36 -17.48 17.31 15.45
C TRP A 36 -16.96 16.99 16.87
N GLY A 37 -17.50 17.69 17.88
CA GLY A 37 -17.39 17.27 19.27
C GLY A 37 -16.01 17.51 19.90
N THR A 38 -16.01 17.89 21.16
CA THR A 38 -14.87 18.30 22.01
C THR A 38 -13.88 17.18 22.36
N SER A 39 -13.72 16.17 21.50
CA SER A 39 -13.08 14.90 21.82
C SER A 39 -11.63 14.81 21.34
N TYR A 40 -10.67 14.64 22.27
CA TYR A 40 -9.27 14.27 21.97
C TYR A 40 -9.12 12.96 21.17
N VAL A 41 -10.22 12.21 21.03
CA VAL A 41 -10.32 10.96 20.30
C VAL A 41 -9.78 11.11 18.88
N LEU A 42 -10.07 12.20 18.17
CA LEU A 42 -9.64 12.38 16.78
C LEU A 42 -8.11 12.50 16.62
N PRO A 43 -7.42 13.49 17.25
CA PRO A 43 -5.97 13.59 17.14
C PRO A 43 -5.25 12.38 17.74
N VAL A 44 -5.77 11.79 18.82
CA VAL A 44 -5.19 10.57 19.41
C VAL A 44 -5.31 9.39 18.45
N ALA A 45 -6.48 9.17 17.83
CA ALA A 45 -6.67 8.11 16.84
C ALA A 45 -5.76 8.31 15.62
N ALA A 46 -5.62 9.55 15.14
CA ALA A 46 -4.72 9.90 14.05
C ALA A 46 -3.24 9.61 14.40
N LEU A 47 -2.80 9.98 15.61
CA LEU A 47 -1.45 9.71 16.11
C LEU A 47 -1.18 8.21 16.25
N VAL A 48 -2.11 7.47 16.85
CA VAL A 48 -2.02 6.01 16.99
C VAL A 48 -1.96 5.36 15.61
N CYS A 49 -2.84 5.77 14.70
CA CYS A 49 -2.84 5.29 13.32
C CYS A 49 -1.48 5.54 12.64
N ALA A 50 -0.99 6.77 12.66
CA ALA A 50 0.29 7.13 12.05
C ALA A 50 1.48 6.39 12.68
N ALA A 51 1.50 6.21 14.00
CA ALA A 51 2.53 5.44 14.69
C ALA A 51 2.56 3.98 14.24
N VAL A 52 1.38 3.36 14.08
CA VAL A 52 1.26 2.01 13.51
C VAL A 52 1.75 1.98 12.07
N MET A 53 1.37 2.94 11.23
CA MET A 53 1.85 3.01 9.84
C MET A 53 3.38 3.11 9.75
N VAL A 54 3.99 3.95 10.60
CA VAL A 54 5.46 4.08 10.67
C VAL A 54 6.11 2.75 11.08
N ARG A 55 5.53 2.06 12.07
CA ARG A 55 6.02 0.74 12.50
C ARG A 55 5.95 -0.29 11.37
N GLU A 56 4.82 -0.36 10.66
CA GLU A 56 4.67 -1.31 9.55
C GLU A 56 5.58 -0.95 8.37
N HIS A 57 5.76 0.33 8.06
CA HIS A 57 6.72 0.80 7.06
C HIS A 57 8.17 0.33 7.34
N GLN A 58 8.56 0.24 8.62
CA GLN A 58 9.89 -0.20 9.05
C GLN A 58 10.07 -1.72 9.03
N ARG A 59 8.98 -2.48 9.17
CA ARG A 59 8.99 -3.95 9.21
C ARG A 59 9.02 -4.62 7.84
N LEU A 60 8.54 -3.92 6.82
CA LEU A 60 8.50 -4.43 5.46
C LEU A 60 9.91 -4.52 4.85
N ASP A 61 10.14 -5.61 4.10
CA ASP A 61 11.38 -5.83 3.38
C ASP A 61 11.70 -4.64 2.43
N PRO A 62 12.98 -4.22 2.31
CA PRO A 62 13.41 -3.14 1.42
C PRO A 62 12.91 -3.26 -0.04
N GLY A 63 12.68 -4.47 -0.54
CA GLY A 63 12.17 -4.72 -1.90
C GLY A 63 10.75 -4.18 -2.16
N TRP A 64 9.94 -3.97 -1.12
CA TRP A 64 8.56 -3.49 -1.24
C TRP A 64 8.43 -1.96 -1.34
N VAL A 65 9.22 -1.34 -2.23
CA VAL A 65 9.35 0.13 -2.32
C VAL A 65 8.01 0.85 -2.50
N ARG A 66 7.13 0.37 -3.40
CA ARG A 66 5.84 1.04 -3.66
C ARG A 66 4.87 0.91 -2.51
N TRP A 67 4.82 -0.24 -1.86
CA TRP A 67 4.00 -0.45 -0.67
C TRP A 67 4.47 0.43 0.49
N ARG A 68 5.79 0.47 0.74
CA ARG A 68 6.38 1.32 1.77
C ARG A 68 6.08 2.80 1.54
N ARG A 69 6.12 3.27 0.28
CA ARG A 69 5.70 4.63 -0.09
C ARG A 69 4.21 4.87 0.17
N ALA A 70 3.35 3.92 -0.16
CA ALA A 70 1.92 4.02 0.10
C ALA A 70 1.63 4.12 1.61
N VAL A 71 2.23 3.24 2.43
CA VAL A 71 2.07 3.28 3.90
C VAL A 71 2.58 4.60 4.49
N ALA A 72 3.71 5.11 4.01
CA ALA A 72 4.22 6.42 4.45
C ALA A 72 3.29 7.58 4.08
N ALA A 73 2.72 7.56 2.87
CA ALA A 73 1.74 8.56 2.44
C ALA A 73 0.46 8.50 3.29
N LEU A 74 0.00 7.30 3.65
CA LEU A 74 -1.15 7.11 4.56
C LEU A 74 -0.87 7.64 5.96
N ALA A 75 0.35 7.45 6.49
CA ALA A 75 0.75 8.02 7.78
C ALA A 75 0.68 9.56 7.78
N LEU A 76 1.17 10.20 6.71
CA LEU A 76 1.10 11.65 6.55
C LEU A 76 -0.36 12.12 6.39
N GLY A 77 -1.15 11.43 5.57
CA GLY A 77 -2.56 11.75 5.36
C GLY A 77 -3.37 11.64 6.66
N ALA A 78 -3.13 10.61 7.46
CA ALA A 78 -3.79 10.41 8.74
C ALA A 78 -3.62 11.60 9.70
N LEU A 79 -2.43 12.21 9.71
CA LEU A 79 -2.12 13.38 10.56
C LEU A 79 -2.50 14.72 9.91
N ALA A 80 -2.43 14.82 8.58
CA ALA A 80 -2.80 16.03 7.86
C ALA A 80 -4.30 16.30 7.95
N TRP A 81 -5.13 15.26 8.03
CA TRP A 81 -6.57 15.41 8.06
C TRP A 81 -7.11 16.22 9.27
N PRO A 82 -6.76 15.90 10.53
CA PRO A 82 -7.15 16.72 11.68
C PRO A 82 -6.70 18.19 11.56
N VAL A 83 -5.53 18.42 10.96
CA VAL A 83 -4.99 19.78 10.73
C VAL A 83 -5.86 20.55 9.73
N LEU A 84 -6.22 19.92 8.60
CA LEU A 84 -7.11 20.53 7.59
C LEU A 84 -8.48 20.84 8.17
N LEU A 85 -9.04 19.90 8.95
CA LEU A 85 -10.35 20.07 9.58
C LEU A 85 -10.36 21.19 10.63
N ALA A 86 -9.31 21.27 11.44
CA ALA A 86 -9.16 22.36 12.42
C ALA A 86 -8.98 23.72 11.72
N GLY A 87 -8.18 23.77 10.64
CA GLY A 87 -8.02 24.96 9.81
C GLY A 87 -9.35 25.41 9.17
N ALA A 88 -10.15 24.47 8.67
CA ALA A 88 -11.49 24.74 8.15
C ALA A 88 -12.39 25.35 9.23
N SER A 89 -12.43 24.74 10.41
CA SER A 89 -13.24 25.22 11.54
C SER A 89 -12.86 26.64 11.96
N LEU A 90 -11.56 26.93 12.02
CA LEU A 90 -11.06 28.26 12.36
C LEU A 90 -11.41 29.29 11.28
N ALA A 91 -11.22 28.95 10.00
CA ALA A 91 -11.54 29.84 8.89
C ALA A 91 -13.05 30.15 8.82
N SER A 92 -13.90 29.16 9.08
CA SER A 92 -15.35 29.34 9.16
C SER A 92 -15.77 30.26 10.32
N GLY A 93 -15.07 30.21 11.46
CA GLY A 93 -15.33 31.10 12.59
C GLY A 93 -14.85 32.54 12.36
N LEU A 94 -13.69 32.73 11.71
CA LEU A 94 -13.11 34.06 11.47
C LEU A 94 -13.76 34.81 10.31
N ALA A 95 -14.14 34.09 9.25
CA ALA A 95 -14.70 34.68 8.03
C ALA A 95 -15.81 33.77 7.45
N PRO A 96 -17.00 33.77 8.06
CA PRO A 96 -18.14 32.99 7.59
C PRO A 96 -18.47 33.28 6.12
N GLY A 97 -18.74 32.24 5.33
CA GLY A 97 -19.09 32.37 3.90
C GLY A 97 -17.94 32.81 2.97
N SER A 98 -16.72 32.98 3.47
CA SER A 98 -15.57 33.33 2.62
C SER A 98 -15.15 32.16 1.72
N LYS A 99 -14.59 32.47 0.54
CA LYS A 99 -14.02 31.46 -0.37
C LYS A 99 -12.90 30.64 0.29
N VAL A 100 -12.18 31.23 1.25
CA VAL A 100 -11.11 30.55 2.00
C VAL A 100 -11.70 29.52 2.98
N ALA A 101 -12.73 29.90 3.74
CA ALA A 101 -13.44 28.96 4.61
C ALA A 101 -14.05 27.80 3.80
N TRP A 102 -14.63 28.10 2.64
CA TRP A 102 -15.14 27.08 1.72
C TRP A 102 -14.05 26.13 1.21
N ALA A 103 -12.93 26.67 0.72
CA ALA A 103 -11.83 25.85 0.21
C ALA A 103 -11.23 24.94 1.29
N LEU A 104 -11.10 25.44 2.52
CA LEU A 104 -10.62 24.63 3.64
C LEU A 104 -11.66 23.60 4.09
N ALA A 105 -12.95 23.91 4.06
CA ALA A 105 -14.01 22.93 4.34
C ALA A 105 -14.05 21.81 3.30
N VAL A 106 -13.86 22.11 2.01
CA VAL A 106 -13.72 21.09 0.96
C VAL A 106 -12.45 20.26 1.19
N ALA A 107 -11.30 20.88 1.46
CA ALA A 107 -10.06 20.16 1.74
C ALA A 107 -10.18 19.26 3.00
N GLY A 108 -10.77 19.79 4.06
CA GLY A 108 -11.12 19.11 5.30
C GLY A 108 -12.36 18.23 5.21
N GLY A 109 -12.99 18.12 4.03
CA GLY A 109 -14.03 17.16 3.71
C GLY A 109 -13.52 16.04 2.81
N VAL A 110 -12.53 16.31 1.95
CA VAL A 110 -11.98 15.38 0.95
C VAL A 110 -10.71 14.66 1.43
N GLY A 111 -9.98 15.23 2.39
CA GLY A 111 -8.74 14.66 2.93
C GLY A 111 -8.82 13.28 3.60
N HIS A 112 -10.02 12.71 3.81
CA HIS A 112 -10.20 11.31 4.19
C HIS A 112 -10.21 10.35 2.98
N LEU A 113 -10.37 10.84 1.74
CA LEU A 113 -10.35 10.03 0.52
C LEU A 113 -9.06 9.22 0.31
N PRO A 114 -7.85 9.71 0.62
CA PRO A 114 -6.64 8.89 0.56
C PRO A 114 -6.69 7.69 1.52
N LEU A 115 -7.33 7.83 2.68
CA LEU A 115 -7.52 6.75 3.65
C LEU A 115 -8.48 5.71 3.09
N ILE A 116 -9.54 6.14 2.41
CA ILE A 116 -10.52 5.27 1.73
C ILE A 116 -9.89 4.58 0.52
N ALA A 117 -9.05 5.29 -0.22
CA ALA A 117 -8.32 4.71 -1.34
C ALA A 117 -7.39 3.59 -0.89
N ALA A 118 -6.91 3.58 0.36
CA ALA A 118 -6.06 2.51 0.90
C ALA A 118 -6.72 1.14 0.84
N PHE A 119 -8.04 1.08 1.08
CA PHE A 119 -8.81 -0.17 1.08
C PHE A 119 -8.74 -0.88 -0.26
N SER A 120 -8.61 -0.11 -1.35
CA SER A 120 -8.45 -0.65 -2.71
C SER A 120 -7.02 -0.63 -3.24
N LEU A 121 -6.27 0.44 -3.01
CA LEU A 121 -4.91 0.63 -3.50
C LEU A 121 -3.97 -0.45 -2.98
N LEU A 122 -4.06 -0.79 -1.69
CA LEU A 122 -3.18 -1.79 -1.08
C LEU A 122 -3.43 -3.19 -1.67
N PRO A 123 -4.67 -3.72 -1.73
CA PRO A 123 -4.93 -4.97 -2.46
C PRO A 123 -4.46 -4.95 -3.92
N LEU A 124 -4.67 -3.86 -4.65
CA LEU A 124 -4.20 -3.74 -6.04
C LEU A 124 -2.68 -3.81 -6.14
N LEU A 125 -1.95 -3.19 -5.20
CA LEU A 125 -0.50 -3.35 -5.11
C LEU A 125 -0.13 -4.81 -4.81
N ALA A 126 -0.79 -5.47 -3.85
CA ALA A 126 -0.53 -6.87 -3.55
C ALA A 126 -0.72 -7.78 -4.77
N VAL A 127 -1.82 -7.61 -5.52
CA VAL A 127 -2.07 -8.35 -6.77
C VAL A 127 -0.99 -8.09 -7.81
N ARG A 128 -0.53 -6.84 -7.91
CA ARG A 128 0.54 -6.49 -8.84
C ARG A 128 1.88 -7.18 -8.52
N TYR A 129 2.15 -7.42 -7.23
CA TYR A 129 3.41 -8.00 -6.76
C TYR A 129 3.36 -9.53 -6.65
N LEU A 130 2.26 -10.11 -6.17
CA LEU A 130 2.12 -11.55 -5.91
C LEU A 130 1.33 -12.30 -6.99
N GLY A 131 0.49 -11.60 -7.74
CA GLY A 131 -0.27 -12.19 -8.84
C GLY A 131 0.55 -12.24 -10.14
N ARG A 132 -0.04 -12.82 -11.19
CA ARG A 132 0.54 -12.84 -12.56
C ARG A 132 0.48 -11.46 -13.26
N GLY A 133 0.63 -10.38 -12.51
CA GLY A 133 0.46 -9.00 -12.95
C GLY A 133 -0.97 -8.47 -12.78
N LEU A 134 -1.08 -7.15 -12.59
CA LEU A 134 -2.35 -6.44 -12.48
C LEU A 134 -2.70 -5.78 -13.84
N PRO A 135 -3.90 -6.00 -14.41
CA PRO A 135 -4.33 -5.26 -15.59
C PRO A 135 -4.41 -3.74 -15.31
N ARG A 136 -4.36 -2.89 -16.33
CA ARG A 136 -4.34 -1.43 -16.13
C ARG A 136 -5.70 -0.84 -15.71
N TRP A 137 -6.79 -1.52 -16.05
CA TRP A 137 -8.16 -1.02 -15.84
C TRP A 137 -8.55 -0.78 -14.37
N PRO A 138 -8.17 -1.60 -13.35
CA PRO A 138 -8.61 -1.37 -11.98
C PRO A 138 -8.03 -0.09 -11.38
N LEU A 139 -6.78 0.24 -11.73
CA LEU A 139 -6.17 1.51 -11.34
C LEU A 139 -6.86 2.69 -12.02
N ALA A 140 -7.20 2.57 -13.31
CA ALA A 140 -7.96 3.60 -14.02
C ALA A 140 -9.34 3.80 -13.40
N VAL A 141 -10.06 2.72 -13.09
CA VAL A 141 -11.37 2.77 -12.40
C VAL A 141 -11.23 3.41 -11.01
N LEU A 142 -10.21 3.05 -10.24
CA LEU A 142 -9.97 3.65 -8.93
C LEU A 142 -9.73 5.16 -9.02
N VAL A 143 -8.96 5.61 -10.02
CA VAL A 143 -8.72 7.05 -10.26
C VAL A 143 -10.02 7.75 -10.65
N VAL A 144 -10.79 7.17 -11.58
CA VAL A 144 -12.08 7.74 -12.03
C VAL A 144 -13.05 7.85 -10.86
N LEU A 145 -13.21 6.80 -10.06
CA LEU A 145 -14.09 6.81 -8.89
C LEU A 145 -13.63 7.82 -7.83
N GLY A 146 -12.31 7.92 -7.61
CA GLY A 146 -11.74 8.91 -6.70
C GLY A 146 -12.02 10.34 -7.15
N VAL A 147 -11.82 10.66 -8.44
CA VAL A 147 -12.15 11.97 -9.01
C VAL A 147 -13.65 12.24 -8.93
N ALA A 148 -14.49 11.26 -9.27
CA ALA A 148 -15.95 11.40 -9.18
C ALA A 148 -16.40 11.66 -7.74
N ALA A 149 -15.78 11.02 -6.74
CA ALA A 149 -16.06 11.28 -5.32
C ALA A 149 -15.64 12.69 -4.90
N VAL A 150 -14.45 13.17 -5.30
CA VAL A 150 -13.99 14.55 -5.01
C VAL A 150 -14.93 15.58 -5.63
N VAL A 151 -15.21 15.42 -6.93
CA VAL A 151 -16.04 16.35 -7.69
C VAL A 151 -17.46 16.33 -7.15
N GLY A 152 -18.01 15.14 -6.93
CA GLY A 152 -19.32 14.96 -6.36
C GLY A 152 -19.45 15.57 -4.96
N PHE A 153 -18.45 15.40 -4.10
CA PHE A 153 -18.39 16.07 -2.81
C PHE A 153 -18.34 17.59 -2.99
N ALA A 154 -17.42 18.13 -3.80
CA ALA A 154 -17.31 19.57 -4.01
C ALA A 154 -18.59 20.22 -4.58
N LEU A 155 -19.29 19.52 -5.49
CA LEU A 155 -20.55 19.98 -6.09
C LEU A 155 -21.72 19.86 -5.12
N PHE A 156 -21.75 18.85 -4.25
CA PHE A 156 -22.79 18.68 -3.24
C PHE A 156 -22.75 19.80 -2.19
N PHE A 157 -21.57 20.38 -1.92
CA PHE A 157 -21.36 21.45 -0.94
C PHE A 157 -21.22 22.87 -1.57
N GLY A 158 -21.73 23.07 -2.79
CA GLY A 158 -21.58 24.32 -3.56
C GLY A 158 -22.12 25.58 -2.88
N ASP A 159 -23.22 25.48 -2.09
CA ASP A 159 -23.90 26.60 -1.44
C ASP A 159 -23.83 26.57 0.12
N PHE A 160 -22.87 25.82 0.70
CA PHE A 160 -22.81 25.59 2.15
C PHE A 160 -22.31 26.82 2.93
N SER A 161 -23.20 27.44 3.72
CA SER A 161 -22.83 28.18 4.94
C SER A 161 -22.56 27.14 6.05
N PRO A 162 -21.31 26.93 6.51
CA PRO A 162 -20.98 25.85 7.46
C PRO A 162 -21.67 25.96 8.84
N LEU A 163 -22.26 27.12 9.14
CA LEU A 163 -22.90 27.44 10.43
C LEU A 163 -24.43 27.46 10.35
N GLU A 164 -25.03 27.56 9.16
CA GLU A 164 -26.48 27.71 8.95
C GLU A 164 -27.08 26.61 8.06
N ALA A 165 -26.28 25.66 7.59
CA ALA A 165 -26.74 24.59 6.72
C ALA A 165 -27.70 23.64 7.45
N GLU A 166 -29.01 23.82 7.23
CA GLU A 166 -29.95 22.71 7.32
C GLU A 166 -29.60 21.70 6.21
N ALA A 167 -29.52 20.43 6.57
CA ALA A 167 -29.42 19.38 5.57
C ALA A 167 -30.59 19.53 4.57
N LEU A 168 -30.33 19.34 3.27
CA LEU A 168 -31.35 19.29 2.21
C LEU A 168 -32.23 18.03 2.38
N VAL A 169 -32.90 17.91 3.52
CA VAL A 169 -33.79 16.81 3.89
C VAL A 169 -35.08 17.00 3.11
N GLY A 170 -35.39 16.05 2.22
CA GLY A 170 -36.61 16.07 1.39
C GLY A 170 -36.45 16.64 -0.03
N TRP A 171 -35.22 16.98 -0.46
CA TRP A 171 -34.96 17.37 -1.85
C TRP A 171 -34.71 16.13 -2.72
N GLY A 172 -35.69 15.73 -3.54
CA GLY A 172 -35.64 14.51 -4.37
C GLY A 172 -34.35 14.33 -5.21
N PRO A 173 -33.85 15.37 -5.92
CA PRO A 173 -32.56 15.29 -6.61
C PRO A 173 -31.37 15.07 -5.67
N GLY A 174 -31.40 15.66 -4.46
CA GLY A 174 -30.36 15.49 -3.44
C GLY A 174 -30.27 14.07 -2.90
N GLU A 175 -31.42 13.40 -2.76
CA GLU A 175 -31.47 11.99 -2.35
C GLU A 175 -30.86 11.06 -3.43
N GLN A 176 -31.15 11.30 -4.71
CA GLN A 176 -30.55 10.56 -5.83
C GLN A 176 -29.04 10.81 -5.95
N ILE A 177 -28.61 12.06 -5.80
CA ILE A 177 -27.19 12.42 -5.83
C ILE A 177 -26.45 11.78 -4.64
N GLY A 178 -27.02 11.84 -3.44
CA GLY A 178 -26.46 11.21 -2.25
C GLY A 178 -26.35 9.70 -2.38
N ALA A 179 -27.38 9.03 -2.94
CA ALA A 179 -27.34 7.61 -3.25
C ALA A 179 -26.24 7.28 -4.27
N GLY A 180 -26.08 8.09 -5.31
CA GLY A 180 -25.01 7.95 -6.31
C GLY A 180 -23.61 8.09 -5.72
N LEU A 181 -23.41 9.07 -4.84
CA LEU A 181 -22.14 9.28 -4.13
C LEU A 181 -21.82 8.11 -3.19
N ASN A 182 -22.81 7.61 -2.45
CA ASN A 182 -22.64 6.43 -1.60
C ASN A 182 -22.29 5.17 -2.40
N LEU A 183 -22.90 4.98 -3.57
CA LEU A 183 -22.59 3.85 -4.45
C LEU A 183 -21.17 3.96 -5.04
N ALA A 184 -20.77 5.15 -5.47
CA ALA A 184 -19.41 5.42 -5.96
C ALA A 184 -18.37 5.19 -4.85
N PHE A 185 -18.67 5.66 -3.64
CA PHE A 185 -17.85 5.42 -2.45
C PHE A 185 -17.70 3.92 -2.18
N LEU A 186 -18.81 3.18 -2.13
CA LEU A 186 -18.79 1.73 -1.88
C LEU A 186 -18.00 0.98 -2.95
N SER A 187 -18.19 1.36 -4.21
CA SER A 187 -17.44 0.80 -5.35
C SER A 187 -15.94 1.05 -5.22
N THR A 188 -15.55 2.24 -4.75
CA THR A 188 -14.14 2.62 -4.51
C THR A 188 -13.51 1.76 -3.43
N VAL A 189 -14.24 1.44 -2.37
CA VAL A 189 -13.74 0.65 -1.23
C VAL A 189 -13.65 -0.84 -1.56
N LEU A 190 -14.62 -1.38 -2.31
CA LEU A 190 -14.73 -2.82 -2.58
C LEU A 190 -13.91 -3.29 -3.78
N LEU A 191 -13.51 -2.40 -4.69
CA LEU A 191 -12.79 -2.75 -5.91
C LEU A 191 -11.52 -3.57 -5.64
N GLY A 192 -10.63 -3.09 -4.77
CA GLY A 192 -9.37 -3.78 -4.50
C GLY A 192 -9.54 -5.13 -3.82
N PRO A 193 -10.32 -5.29 -2.73
CA PRO A 193 -10.55 -6.60 -2.15
C PRO A 193 -11.20 -7.59 -3.13
N ALA A 194 -12.14 -7.14 -3.98
CA ALA A 194 -12.73 -7.99 -5.01
C ALA A 194 -11.69 -8.46 -6.04
N VAL A 195 -10.82 -7.56 -6.50
CA VAL A 195 -9.73 -7.90 -7.44
C VAL A 195 -8.71 -8.83 -6.79
N SER A 196 -8.36 -8.60 -5.53
CA SER A 196 -7.42 -9.44 -4.76
C SER A 196 -7.96 -10.83 -4.50
N LEU A 197 -9.25 -10.97 -4.17
CA LEU A 197 -9.89 -12.27 -4.00
C LEU A 197 -9.93 -13.05 -5.32
N THR A 198 -10.28 -12.37 -6.41
CA THR A 198 -10.27 -12.96 -7.76
C THR A 198 -8.87 -13.43 -8.16
N ALA A 199 -7.84 -12.62 -7.84
CA ALA A 199 -6.45 -12.99 -8.07
C ALA A 199 -6.02 -14.18 -7.21
N ALA A 200 -6.47 -14.25 -5.95
CA ALA A 200 -6.18 -15.37 -5.05
C ALA A 200 -6.73 -16.70 -5.61
N VAL A 201 -7.96 -16.72 -6.15
CA VAL A 201 -8.58 -17.90 -6.77
C VAL A 201 -7.79 -18.41 -7.99
N ARG A 202 -7.10 -17.50 -8.69
CA ARG A 202 -6.30 -17.83 -9.89
C ARG A 202 -4.83 -18.12 -9.58
N ALA A 203 -4.40 -17.82 -8.36
CA ALA A 203 -3.04 -18.04 -7.89
C ALA A 203 -2.87 -19.48 -7.40
N THR A 204 -1.61 -19.87 -7.20
CA THR A 204 -1.23 -21.19 -6.69
C THR A 204 -0.25 -21.04 -5.54
N GLY A 205 -0.26 -22.00 -4.61
CA GLY A 205 0.66 -22.03 -3.48
C GLY A 205 0.51 -20.82 -2.54
N GLU A 206 1.63 -20.25 -2.14
CA GLU A 206 1.69 -19.18 -1.14
C GLU A 206 1.03 -17.87 -1.60
N ALA A 207 1.04 -17.59 -2.91
CA ALA A 207 0.39 -16.41 -3.47
C ALA A 207 -1.13 -16.39 -3.18
N THR A 208 -1.80 -17.55 -3.19
CA THR A 208 -3.23 -17.67 -2.85
C THR A 208 -3.49 -17.24 -1.41
N ARG A 209 -2.72 -17.74 -0.45
CA ARG A 209 -2.89 -17.45 0.98
C ARG A 209 -2.67 -15.96 1.26
N ARG A 210 -1.61 -15.38 0.69
CA ARG A 210 -1.28 -13.96 0.88
C ARG A 210 -2.31 -13.02 0.26
N LEU A 211 -2.73 -13.28 -0.97
CA LEU A 211 -3.74 -12.46 -1.66
C LEU A 211 -5.12 -12.57 -0.99
N ALA A 212 -5.49 -13.75 -0.49
CA ALA A 212 -6.70 -13.94 0.29
C ALA A 212 -6.65 -13.20 1.63
N ALA A 213 -5.52 -13.27 2.34
CA ALA A 213 -5.34 -12.53 3.60
C ALA A 213 -5.40 -11.01 3.41
N VAL A 214 -4.78 -10.47 2.35
CA VAL A 214 -4.90 -9.05 1.99
C VAL A 214 -6.35 -8.67 1.67
N ALA A 215 -7.06 -9.50 0.89
CA ALA A 215 -8.46 -9.25 0.55
C ALA A 215 -9.36 -9.24 1.81
N LEU A 216 -9.19 -10.22 2.69
CA LEU A 216 -9.95 -10.33 3.94
C LEU A 216 -9.68 -9.16 4.87
N ALA A 217 -8.42 -8.71 5.01
CA ALA A 217 -8.10 -7.53 5.80
C ALA A 217 -8.79 -6.27 5.27
N SER A 218 -8.77 -6.07 3.95
CA SER A 218 -9.49 -4.96 3.30
C SER A 218 -11.00 -5.05 3.45
N LEU A 219 -11.60 -6.24 3.32
CA LEU A 219 -13.04 -6.45 3.52
C LEU A 219 -13.45 -6.19 4.97
N ALA A 220 -12.68 -6.67 5.93
CA ALA A 220 -12.96 -6.44 7.34
C ALA A 220 -12.88 -4.95 7.69
N GLY A 221 -11.89 -4.23 7.15
CA GLY A 221 -11.81 -2.79 7.28
C GLY A 221 -13.01 -2.08 6.64
N ALA A 222 -13.38 -2.46 5.41
CA ALA A 222 -14.54 -1.89 4.72
C ALA A 222 -15.83 -2.09 5.51
N ALA A 223 -16.07 -3.32 6.00
CA ALA A 223 -17.22 -3.65 6.84
C ALA A 223 -17.26 -2.82 8.12
N LEU A 224 -16.10 -2.59 8.76
CA LEU A 224 -16.03 -1.74 9.95
C LEU A 224 -16.44 -0.30 9.62
N VAL A 225 -15.95 0.28 8.52
CA VAL A 225 -16.36 1.63 8.09
C VAL A 225 -17.87 1.70 7.81
N MET A 226 -18.43 0.69 7.14
CA MET A 226 -19.87 0.64 6.85
C MET A 226 -20.71 0.51 8.13
N LEU A 227 -20.30 -0.35 9.06
CA LEU A 227 -20.96 -0.49 10.36
C LEU A 227 -20.93 0.84 11.14
N CYS A 228 -19.81 1.56 11.06
CA CYS A 228 -19.68 2.88 11.68
C CYS A 228 -20.62 3.89 11.04
N GLY A 229 -20.75 3.89 9.71
CA GLY A 229 -21.72 4.72 8.99
C GLY A 229 -23.17 4.42 9.44
N ALA A 230 -23.53 3.16 9.61
CA ALA A 230 -24.84 2.76 10.10
C ALA A 230 -25.11 3.26 11.53
N VAL A 231 -24.13 3.13 12.43
CA VAL A 231 -24.24 3.55 13.84
C VAL A 231 -24.15 5.08 14.01
N ALA A 232 -23.44 5.79 13.11
CA ALA A 232 -23.28 7.24 13.15
C ALA A 232 -24.62 8.00 13.11
N THR A 233 -25.65 7.40 12.51
CA THR A 233 -27.02 7.92 12.48
C THR A 233 -27.64 8.11 13.88
N GLN A 234 -27.03 7.55 14.92
CA GLN A 234 -27.49 7.62 16.31
C GLN A 234 -26.77 8.70 17.15
N GLY A 235 -26.04 9.63 16.53
CA GLY A 235 -25.42 10.77 17.23
C GLY A 235 -24.00 10.53 17.78
N ALA A 236 -23.34 9.44 17.38
CA ALA A 236 -22.00 9.05 17.85
C ALA A 236 -20.86 9.49 16.91
N ALA A 237 -20.90 10.74 16.43
CA ALA A 237 -19.97 11.33 15.47
C ALA A 237 -18.47 11.07 15.75
N GLY A 238 -18.02 11.24 16.99
CA GLY A 238 -16.62 11.03 17.38
C GLY A 238 -16.17 9.56 17.37
N PHE A 239 -17.09 8.63 17.62
CA PHE A 239 -16.82 7.18 17.60
C PHE A 239 -16.61 6.69 16.15
N THR A 240 -17.41 7.21 15.21
CA THR A 240 -17.34 6.89 13.79
C THR A 240 -15.94 7.16 13.23
N VAL A 241 -15.34 8.32 13.54
CA VAL A 241 -14.04 8.68 12.99
C VAL A 241 -12.91 7.86 13.61
N ALA A 242 -12.96 7.59 14.92
CA ALA A 242 -11.99 6.71 15.58
C ALA A 242 -11.99 5.31 14.95
N ALA A 243 -13.17 4.79 14.67
CA ALA A 243 -13.34 3.49 14.06
C ALA A 243 -12.92 3.46 12.57
N MET A 244 -13.02 4.57 11.84
CA MET A 244 -12.41 4.69 10.50
C MET A 244 -10.88 4.57 10.56
N TYR A 245 -10.22 5.21 11.53
CA TYR A 245 -8.78 5.03 11.73
C TYR A 245 -8.44 3.60 12.14
N ALA A 246 -9.26 2.97 12.97
CA ALA A 246 -9.11 1.55 13.33
C ALA A 246 -9.25 0.62 12.11
N ALA A 247 -10.20 0.90 11.22
CA ALA A 247 -10.36 0.18 9.96
C ALA A 247 -9.12 0.30 9.09
N LEU A 248 -8.57 1.51 8.95
CA LEU A 248 -7.34 1.71 8.20
C LEU A 248 -6.14 0.96 8.81
N VAL A 249 -6.00 1.00 10.14
CA VAL A 249 -5.00 0.22 10.86
C VAL A 249 -5.15 -1.28 10.57
N LEU A 250 -6.38 -1.80 10.60
CA LEU A 250 -6.66 -3.19 10.30
C LEU A 250 -6.23 -3.57 8.88
N VAL A 251 -6.56 -2.76 7.88
CA VAL A 251 -6.15 -3.01 6.49
C VAL A 251 -4.63 -3.01 6.35
N VAL A 252 -3.95 -2.01 6.90
CA VAL A 252 -2.50 -1.89 6.73
C VAL A 252 -1.74 -2.96 7.50
N VAL A 253 -2.13 -3.25 8.75
CA VAL A 253 -1.50 -4.32 9.54
C VAL A 253 -1.78 -5.68 8.92
N GLY A 254 -3.03 -5.96 8.52
CA GLY A 254 -3.40 -7.21 7.87
C GLY A 254 -2.66 -7.43 6.56
N GLY A 255 -2.62 -6.39 5.70
CA GLY A 255 -1.88 -6.43 4.44
C GLY A 255 -0.38 -6.54 4.65
N SER A 256 0.21 -5.76 5.55
CA SER A 256 1.65 -5.80 5.81
C SER A 256 2.07 -7.14 6.40
N ARG A 257 1.28 -7.74 7.30
CA ARG A 257 1.54 -9.11 7.79
C ARG A 257 1.43 -10.14 6.69
N ALA A 258 0.38 -10.09 5.86
CA ALA A 258 0.23 -11.01 4.74
C ALA A 258 1.42 -10.95 3.75
N LEU A 259 2.08 -9.80 3.65
CA LEU A 259 3.27 -9.62 2.82
C LEU A 259 4.59 -9.89 3.53
N ALA A 260 4.63 -9.76 4.87
CA ALA A 260 5.84 -9.86 5.70
C ALA A 260 6.01 -11.21 6.41
N LEU A 261 5.03 -12.12 6.36
CA LEU A 261 5.16 -13.45 6.97
C LEU A 261 6.39 -14.18 6.38
N PRO A 262 7.39 -14.54 7.22
CA PRO A 262 8.38 -15.55 6.85
C PRO A 262 7.63 -16.84 6.56
N VAL A 263 8.06 -17.55 5.53
CA VAL A 263 7.61 -18.92 5.26
C VAL A 263 7.85 -19.72 6.55
N PRO A 264 6.84 -20.39 7.16
CA PRO A 264 7.14 -21.48 8.06
C PRO A 264 7.96 -22.45 7.22
N GLU A 265 9.21 -22.70 7.59
CA GLU A 265 9.98 -23.80 6.99
C GLU A 265 9.05 -25.02 6.99
N GLU A 266 8.66 -25.47 5.79
CA GLU A 266 8.08 -26.79 5.70
C GLU A 266 9.11 -27.74 6.30
N PRO A 267 8.73 -28.66 7.20
CA PRO A 267 9.65 -29.67 7.68
C PRO A 267 10.18 -30.42 6.45
N GLY A 268 11.44 -30.14 6.11
CA GLY A 268 12.22 -30.76 5.05
C GLY A 268 11.41 -31.15 3.82
N GLN A 269 11.18 -30.21 2.91
CA GLN A 269 11.06 -30.62 1.51
C GLN A 269 12.40 -31.27 1.15
N PRO A 270 12.43 -32.56 0.75
CA PRO A 270 13.67 -33.25 0.46
C PRO A 270 14.41 -32.44 -0.59
N ASP A 271 15.67 -32.10 -0.27
CA ASP A 271 16.65 -31.42 -1.09
C ASP A 271 16.11 -30.85 -2.41
N ALA A 272 16.15 -29.52 -2.53
CA ALA A 272 16.28 -28.87 -3.84
C ALA A 272 17.15 -29.76 -4.72
N PRO A 273 16.81 -30.04 -6.00
CA PRO A 273 17.55 -31.01 -6.80
C PRO A 273 19.04 -30.67 -6.74
N ALA A 274 19.73 -31.40 -5.87
CA ALA A 274 21.15 -31.26 -5.67
C ALA A 274 21.76 -31.75 -6.96
N ARG A 275 22.74 -30.98 -7.43
CA ARG A 275 23.46 -31.05 -8.70
C ARG A 275 22.78 -30.21 -9.77
N LEU A 276 23.45 -29.12 -10.14
CA LEU A 276 23.47 -28.71 -11.54
C LEU A 276 23.60 -30.01 -12.36
N GLY A 277 22.60 -30.35 -13.17
CA GLY A 277 22.72 -31.52 -14.07
C GLY A 277 24.04 -31.42 -14.83
N PRO A 278 24.71 -32.53 -15.20
CA PRO A 278 26.13 -32.53 -15.55
C PRO A 278 26.48 -31.45 -16.58
N LEU A 279 26.97 -30.32 -16.06
CA LEU A 279 27.55 -29.26 -16.85
C LEU A 279 28.90 -29.80 -17.34
N THR A 280 29.15 -29.59 -18.63
CA THR A 280 30.48 -29.83 -19.17
C THR A 280 31.46 -28.84 -18.56
N THR A 281 32.76 -29.16 -18.56
CA THR A 281 33.81 -28.27 -18.04
C THR A 281 33.69 -26.84 -18.60
N ARG A 282 33.42 -26.70 -19.89
CA ARG A 282 33.25 -25.39 -20.54
C ARG A 282 31.99 -24.65 -20.12
N GLU A 283 30.90 -25.36 -19.87
CA GLU A 283 29.67 -24.73 -19.36
C GLU A 283 29.86 -24.22 -17.93
N SER A 284 30.59 -24.97 -17.09
CA SER A 284 30.94 -24.54 -15.73
C SER A 284 31.86 -23.32 -15.74
N GLU A 285 32.91 -23.31 -16.56
CA GLU A 285 33.81 -22.15 -16.71
C GLU A 285 33.06 -20.89 -17.18
N VAL A 286 32.16 -21.02 -18.16
CA VAL A 286 31.33 -19.91 -18.65
C VAL A 286 30.38 -19.42 -17.54
N LEU A 287 29.79 -20.33 -16.78
CA LEU A 287 28.86 -20.01 -15.69
C LEU A 287 29.57 -19.33 -14.51
N GLU A 288 30.78 -19.75 -14.18
CA GLU A 288 31.62 -19.14 -13.15
C GLU A 288 31.94 -17.68 -13.49
N LEU A 289 32.42 -17.43 -14.70
CA LEU A 289 32.72 -16.08 -15.18
C LEU A 289 31.47 -15.21 -15.29
N LEU A 290 30.33 -15.79 -15.61
CA LEU A 290 29.04 -15.11 -15.56
C LEU A 290 28.69 -14.72 -14.11
N ALA A 291 28.90 -15.60 -13.14
CA ALA A 291 28.62 -15.35 -11.73
C ALA A 291 29.53 -14.28 -11.11
N GLU A 292 30.74 -14.11 -11.64
CA GLU A 292 31.63 -12.98 -11.35
C GLU A 292 31.17 -11.64 -11.97
N GLY A 293 30.15 -11.67 -12.84
CA GLY A 293 29.56 -10.48 -13.45
C GLY A 293 30.18 -10.07 -14.79
N LEU A 294 30.93 -10.95 -15.46
CA LEU A 294 31.51 -10.64 -16.77
C LEU A 294 30.43 -10.62 -17.87
N SER A 295 30.60 -9.71 -18.83
CA SER A 295 29.82 -9.68 -20.07
C SER A 295 30.23 -10.81 -21.03
N ASN A 296 29.46 -11.07 -22.09
CA ASN A 296 29.84 -12.05 -23.12
C ASN A 296 31.23 -11.75 -23.71
N ALA A 297 31.51 -10.48 -24.02
CA ALA A 297 32.82 -10.04 -24.49
C ALA A 297 33.93 -10.31 -23.45
N GLY A 298 33.67 -10.08 -22.16
CA GLY A 298 34.61 -10.38 -21.08
C GLY A 298 34.89 -11.88 -20.91
N ILE A 299 33.84 -12.70 -20.98
CA ILE A 299 33.95 -14.16 -20.93
C ILE A 299 34.70 -14.69 -22.16
N ALA A 300 34.36 -14.19 -23.35
CA ALA A 300 34.99 -14.53 -24.61
C ALA A 300 36.50 -14.23 -24.59
N ALA A 301 36.89 -13.07 -24.06
CA ALA A 301 38.28 -12.68 -23.90
C ALA A 301 39.04 -13.58 -22.90
N ARG A 302 38.43 -13.94 -21.76
CA ARG A 302 39.07 -14.82 -20.76
C ARG A 302 39.22 -16.27 -21.25
N LEU A 303 38.24 -16.80 -21.96
CA LEU A 303 38.26 -18.19 -22.43
C LEU A 303 38.84 -18.36 -23.84
N VAL A 304 39.24 -17.26 -24.50
CA VAL A 304 39.77 -17.23 -25.87
C VAL A 304 38.83 -17.93 -26.86
N ILE A 305 37.55 -17.52 -26.84
CA ILE A 305 36.48 -18.01 -27.73
C ILE A 305 35.67 -16.84 -28.28
N SER A 306 34.80 -17.09 -29.26
CA SER A 306 33.91 -16.04 -29.78
C SER A 306 32.73 -15.75 -28.83
N GLU A 307 32.20 -14.53 -28.83
CA GLU A 307 30.96 -14.20 -28.08
C GLU A 307 29.78 -15.07 -28.49
N ARG A 308 29.70 -15.44 -29.78
CA ARG A 308 28.70 -16.38 -30.29
C ARG A 308 28.82 -17.77 -29.63
N THR A 309 30.04 -18.20 -29.35
CA THR A 309 30.32 -19.46 -28.64
C THR A 309 29.89 -19.37 -27.18
N VAL A 310 30.13 -18.23 -26.51
CA VAL A 310 29.65 -17.97 -25.15
C VAL A 310 28.11 -18.04 -25.10
N ASP A 311 27.42 -17.42 -26.05
CA ASP A 311 25.95 -17.49 -26.14
C ASP A 311 25.41 -18.91 -26.38
N ALA A 312 26.17 -19.75 -27.09
CA ALA A 312 25.80 -21.15 -27.27
C ALA A 312 25.92 -21.94 -25.96
N HIS A 313 27.02 -21.74 -25.22
CA HIS A 313 27.20 -22.35 -23.90
C HIS A 313 26.16 -21.87 -22.90
N LEU A 314 25.85 -20.57 -22.84
CA LEU A 314 24.83 -20.02 -21.95
C LEU A 314 23.43 -20.57 -22.25
N ARG A 315 23.06 -20.73 -23.53
CA ARG A 315 21.79 -21.36 -23.90
C ARG A 315 21.70 -22.81 -23.44
N SER A 316 22.78 -23.57 -23.59
CA SER A 316 22.87 -24.95 -23.09
C SER A 316 22.75 -25.00 -21.56
N VAL A 317 23.46 -24.10 -20.86
CA VAL A 317 23.36 -23.96 -19.40
C VAL A 317 21.93 -23.64 -18.97
N PHE A 318 21.27 -22.66 -19.58
CA PHE A 318 19.88 -22.33 -19.22
C PHE A 318 18.92 -23.49 -19.45
N ALA A 319 19.12 -24.27 -20.51
CA ALA A 319 18.32 -25.47 -20.75
C ALA A 319 18.57 -26.55 -19.68
N LYS A 320 19.84 -26.77 -19.29
CA LYS A 320 20.22 -27.75 -18.27
C LYS A 320 19.79 -27.36 -16.86
N LEU A 321 19.67 -26.07 -16.58
CA LEU A 321 19.21 -25.52 -15.31
C LEU A 321 17.70 -25.25 -15.28
N ASP A 322 16.97 -25.66 -16.32
CA ASP A 322 15.53 -25.45 -16.48
C ASP A 322 15.12 -23.98 -16.27
N LEU A 323 15.87 -23.05 -16.89
CA LEU A 323 15.64 -21.61 -16.84
C LEU A 323 14.91 -21.15 -18.13
N PRO A 324 13.57 -21.04 -18.14
CA PRO A 324 12.77 -20.68 -19.31
C PRO A 324 12.85 -19.18 -19.66
N GLU A 325 12.66 -18.85 -20.93
CA GLU A 325 12.56 -17.45 -21.38
C GLU A 325 11.34 -16.76 -20.80
N GLY A 326 11.55 -15.70 -20.01
CA GLY A 326 10.50 -14.91 -19.40
C GLY A 326 10.68 -13.41 -19.69
N PRO A 327 9.60 -12.65 -19.92
CA PRO A 327 9.68 -11.21 -20.22
C PRO A 327 9.97 -10.33 -18.98
N LEU A 328 9.96 -10.90 -17.78
CA LEU A 328 10.06 -10.16 -16.52
C LEU A 328 11.33 -10.50 -15.71
N GLU A 329 12.03 -11.58 -16.05
CA GLU A 329 13.13 -12.13 -15.26
C GLU A 329 14.38 -12.32 -16.13
N ASN A 330 15.55 -12.08 -15.55
CA ASN A 330 16.81 -12.22 -16.27
C ASN A 330 17.46 -13.56 -15.90
N ARG A 331 17.34 -14.54 -16.80
CA ARG A 331 17.92 -15.89 -16.64
C ARG A 331 19.41 -15.90 -16.27
N ARG A 332 20.17 -14.89 -16.69
CA ARG A 332 21.61 -14.78 -16.34
C ARG A 332 21.80 -14.58 -14.85
N VAL A 333 20.91 -13.79 -14.21
CA VAL A 333 20.95 -13.54 -12.77
C VAL A 333 20.59 -14.81 -12.00
N HIS A 334 19.57 -15.55 -12.46
CA HIS A 334 19.20 -16.82 -11.83
C HIS A 334 20.32 -17.87 -11.94
N ALA A 335 20.95 -17.99 -13.10
CA ALA A 335 22.10 -18.88 -13.29
C ALA A 335 23.29 -18.50 -12.38
N ALA A 336 23.60 -17.22 -12.25
CA ALA A 336 24.66 -16.73 -11.37
C ALA A 336 24.39 -17.01 -9.88
N LEU A 337 23.13 -16.85 -9.43
CA LEU A 337 22.75 -17.16 -8.05
C LEU A 337 22.83 -18.67 -7.75
N ALA A 338 22.42 -19.51 -8.71
CA ALA A 338 22.54 -20.96 -8.59
C ALA A 338 23.99 -21.41 -8.39
N TRP A 339 24.93 -20.88 -9.19
CA TRP A 339 26.37 -21.18 -9.04
C TRP A 339 26.94 -20.77 -7.68
N ARG A 340 26.54 -19.60 -7.17
CA ARG A 340 27.01 -19.11 -5.86
C ARG A 340 26.43 -19.90 -4.69
N GLY A 341 25.22 -20.46 -4.83
CA GLY A 341 24.64 -21.38 -3.85
C GLY A 341 25.49 -22.65 -3.72
N GLU A 342 25.88 -23.26 -4.84
CA GLU A 342 26.71 -24.47 -4.84
C GLU A 342 28.12 -24.24 -4.26
N LEU A 343 28.73 -23.07 -4.50
CA LEU A 343 30.00 -22.70 -3.87
C LEU A 343 29.89 -22.60 -2.34
N GLY A 344 28.75 -22.13 -1.82
CA GLY A 344 28.47 -22.09 -0.39
C GLY A 344 28.39 -23.50 0.22
N GLU A 345 27.64 -24.39 -0.41
CA GLU A 345 27.50 -25.79 0.03
C GLU A 345 28.84 -26.55 0.02
N ARG A 346 29.71 -26.30 -0.98
CA ARG A 346 31.06 -26.90 -1.03
C ARG A 346 32.01 -26.34 0.03
N ALA A 347 31.86 -25.08 0.40
CA ALA A 347 32.66 -24.46 1.45
C ALA A 347 32.26 -24.94 2.86
N ASP A 348 30.98 -25.29 3.05
CA ASP A 348 30.46 -25.82 4.32
C ASP A 348 30.73 -27.34 4.49
N ALA A 349 31.09 -28.04 3.39
CA ALA A 349 31.35 -29.48 3.38
C ALA A 349 32.83 -29.89 3.51
N GLY A 350 33.76 -28.92 3.58
CA GLY A 350 35.21 -29.14 3.71
C GLY A 350 35.79 -28.58 5.00
#